data_AF-A0A382WKT3-F1
#
_entry.id   AF-A0A382WKT3-F1
#
_cell.length_a   1.000
_cell.length_b   1.000
_cell.length_c   1.000
_cell.angle_alpha   90.00
_cell.angle_beta   90.00
_cell.angle_gamma   90.00
#
_symmetry.space_group_name_H-M   'P 1'
#
loop_
_entity.id
_entity.type
_entity.pdbx_description
1 polymer ?
#
loop_
_entity_poly.entity_id
_entity_poly.type
_entity_poly.pdbx_seq_one_letter_code
_entity_poly.pdbx_strand_id
1 'polypeptide(L)'
;MIGKVYLIGAGPGDPGLITTKGLNLLKQADVVFYDRLVNKRLLEEIGDHAVAIYVGKSPGSGKGQQANISTLLIDQASEGKMVVRLKG
;
A
#
# COMPACT_ATOMS: atom_id res chain seq x y z
N MET A 1 8.92 -13.32 -13.81
CA MET A 1 9.98 -12.48 -13.19
C MET A 1 9.48 -12.10 -11.80
N ILE A 2 10.33 -12.05 -10.77
CA ILE A 2 9.90 -11.65 -9.42
C ILE A 2 9.64 -10.14 -9.40
N GLY A 3 8.52 -9.74 -8.80
CA GLY A 3 8.10 -8.35 -8.64
C GLY A 3 8.89 -7.62 -7.57
N LYS A 4 8.44 -6.41 -7.20
CA LYS A 4 9.13 -5.57 -6.21
C LYS A 4 8.14 -5.01 -5.20
N VAL A 5 8.58 -4.92 -3.95
CA VAL A 5 7.84 -4.25 -2.88
C VAL A 5 8.47 -2.89 -2.59
N TYR A 6 7.66 -1.84 -2.60
CA TYR A 6 8.04 -0.49 -2.22
C TYR A 6 7.32 -0.08 -0.94
N LEU A 7 8.08 0.22 0.12
CA LEU A 7 7.53 0.85 1.33
C LEU A 7 7.56 2.36 1.14
N ILE A 8 6.39 3.00 1.13
CA ILE A 8 6.26 4.43 0.83
C ILE A 8 5.56 5.13 1.98
N GLY A 9 6.17 6.20 2.49
CA GLY A 9 5.52 7.10 3.44
C GLY A 9 4.53 8.02 2.72
N ALA A 10 3.28 8.04 3.19
CA ALA A 10 2.20 8.87 2.66
C ALA A 10 2.31 10.35 3.08
N GLY A 11 3.20 10.66 4.03
CA GLY A 11 3.22 11.94 4.72
C GLY A 11 2.21 11.99 5.88
N PRO A 12 2.16 13.11 6.64
CA PRO A 12 1.36 13.21 7.86
C PRO A 12 -0.14 13.45 7.63
N GLY A 13 -0.59 13.53 6.38
CA GLY A 13 -2.01 13.66 6.03
C GLY A 13 -2.26 14.50 4.79
N ASP A 14 -1.53 15.60 4.58
CA ASP A 14 -1.63 16.38 3.34
C ASP A 14 -1.04 15.59 2.16
N PRO A 15 -1.82 15.29 1.10
CA PRO A 15 -1.33 14.57 -0.08
C PRO A 15 -0.13 15.24 -0.76
N GLY A 16 0.03 16.56 -0.63
CA GLY A 16 1.18 17.28 -1.19
C GLY A 16 2.51 17.00 -0.49
N LEU A 17 2.49 16.34 0.68
CA LEU A 17 3.68 15.99 1.46
C LEU A 17 4.25 14.60 1.14
N ILE A 18 3.63 13.84 0.23
CA ILE A 18 4.26 12.64 -0.33
C ILE A 18 5.44 13.05 -1.22
N THR A 19 6.51 12.27 -1.20
CA THR A 19 7.64 12.52 -2.11
C THR A 19 7.23 12.29 -3.58
N THR A 20 7.84 13.02 -4.52
CA THR A 20 7.61 12.85 -5.96
C THR A 20 7.81 11.40 -6.42
N LYS A 21 8.87 10.74 -5.91
CA LYS A 21 9.13 9.33 -6.22
C LYS A 21 8.05 8.41 -5.64
N GLY A 22 7.57 8.69 -4.42
CA GLY A 22 6.49 7.93 -3.79
C GLY A 22 5.20 7.99 -4.60
N LEU A 23 4.78 9.19 -5.02
CA LEU A 23 3.60 9.38 -5.86
C LEU A 23 3.72 8.68 -7.22
N ASN A 24 4.89 8.78 -7.87
CA ASN A 24 5.12 8.14 -9.16
C ASN A 24 5.06 6.60 -9.07
N LEU A 25 5.59 6.02 -7.98
CA LEU A 25 5.50 4.57 -7.75
C LEU A 25 4.07 4.15 -7.40
N LEU A 26 3.31 4.97 -6.67
CA LEU A 26 1.91 4.71 -6.34
C LEU A 26 1.03 4.62 -7.59
N LYS A 27 1.25 5.49 -8.58
CA LYS A 27 0.56 5.48 -9.88
C LYS A 27 0.81 4.23 -10.73
N GLN A 28 1.97 3.60 -10.54
CA GLN A 28 2.43 2.45 -11.34
C GLN A 28 2.22 1.09 -10.64
N ALA A 29 1.75 1.10 -9.39
CA ALA A 29 1.61 -0.12 -8.60
C ALA A 29 0.49 -1.00 -9.16
N ASP A 30 0.71 -2.31 -9.18
CA ASP A 30 -0.37 -3.28 -9.46
C ASP A 30 -1.22 -3.54 -8.21
N VAL A 31 -0.61 -3.44 -7.02
CA VAL A 31 -1.30 -3.67 -5.74
C VAL A 31 -0.81 -2.66 -4.70
N VAL A 32 -1.75 -2.02 -4.01
CA VAL A 32 -1.47 -1.02 -2.97
C VAL A 32 -2.07 -1.46 -1.64
N PHE A 33 -1.20 -1.78 -0.67
CA PHE A 33 -1.58 -2.06 0.70
C PHE A 33 -1.54 -0.77 1.52
N TYR A 34 -2.66 -0.34 2.10
CA TYR A 34 -2.76 0.90 2.88
C TYR A 34 -3.43 0.66 4.24
N ASP A 35 -3.27 1.61 5.16
CA ASP A 35 -3.91 1.56 6.48
C ASP A 35 -4.67 2.86 6.77
N ARG A 36 -5.27 2.93 7.97
CA ARG A 36 -6.19 4.00 8.37
C ARG A 36 -5.55 5.39 8.35
N LEU A 37 -4.22 5.49 8.49
CA LEU A 37 -3.55 6.79 8.57
C LEU A 37 -3.34 7.43 7.20
N VAL A 38 -3.49 6.67 6.12
CA VAL A 38 -3.38 7.17 4.75
C VAL A 38 -4.59 8.03 4.39
N ASN A 39 -4.33 9.23 3.88
CA ASN A 39 -5.38 10.09 3.34
C ASN A 39 -5.98 9.49 2.07
N LYS A 40 -7.31 9.41 1.98
CA LYS A 40 -8.04 8.85 0.84
C LYS A 40 -7.71 9.52 -0.49
N ARG A 41 -7.38 10.81 -0.51
CA ARG A 41 -6.97 11.51 -1.74
C ARG A 41 -5.71 10.91 -2.38
N LEU A 42 -4.81 10.31 -1.61
CA LEU A 42 -3.67 9.59 -2.20
C LEU A 42 -4.09 8.29 -2.88
N LEU A 43 -5.20 7.68 -2.46
CA LEU A 43 -5.72 6.47 -3.10
C LEU A 43 -6.37 6.77 -4.45
N GLU A 44 -6.79 8.02 -4.68
CA GLU A 44 -7.31 8.49 -5.98
C GLU A 44 -6.20 8.58 -7.05
N GLU A 45 -4.93 8.59 -6.64
CA GLU A 45 -3.77 8.60 -7.54
C GLU A 45 -3.35 7.19 -7.98
N ILE A 46 -4.00 6.15 -7.45
CA ILE A 46 -3.73 4.76 -7.82
C ILE A 46 -4.25 4.53 -9.25
N GLY A 47 -3.47 3.83 -10.08
CA GLY A 47 -3.89 3.53 -11.45
C GLY A 47 -5.12 2.63 -11.51
N ASP A 48 -5.96 2.78 -12.54
CA ASP A 48 -7.23 2.05 -12.67
C ASP A 48 -7.11 0.52 -12.70
N HIS A 49 -5.93 0.01 -13.07
CA HIS A 49 -5.63 -1.43 -13.13
C HIS A 49 -5.25 -2.02 -11.76
N ALA A 50 -4.97 -1.18 -10.77
CA ALA A 50 -4.39 -1.58 -9.52
C ALA A 50 -5.45 -1.97 -8.48
N VAL A 51 -5.08 -2.88 -7.59
CA VAL A 51 -5.94 -3.31 -6.48
C VAL A 51 -5.51 -2.64 -5.18
N ALA A 52 -6.40 -1.88 -4.54
CA ALA A 52 -6.17 -1.30 -3.22
C ALA A 52 -6.68 -2.23 -2.10
N ILE A 53 -5.80 -2.60 -1.17
CA ILE A 53 -6.07 -3.53 -0.07
C ILE A 53 -5.86 -2.82 1.27
N TYR A 54 -6.93 -2.69 2.05
CA TYR A 54 -6.85 -2.15 3.41
C TYR A 54 -6.31 -3.20 4.39
N VAL A 55 -5.27 -2.85 5.14
CA VAL A 55 -4.63 -3.71 6.15
C VAL A 55 -4.53 -3.05 7.54
N GLY A 56 -5.29 -1.98 7.77
CA GLY A 56 -5.35 -1.36 9.09
C GLY A 56 -6.04 -2.28 10.11
N LYS A 57 -5.57 -2.24 11.36
CA LYS A 57 -6.26 -2.93 12.47
C LYS A 57 -7.52 -2.17 12.84
N SER A 58 -8.65 -2.86 12.87
CA SER A 58 -9.86 -2.34 13.49
C SER A 58 -9.67 -2.35 15.01
N PRO A 59 -10.09 -1.30 15.75
CA PRO A 59 -10.18 -1.37 17.20
C PRO A 59 -11.02 -2.61 17.59
N GLY A 60 -10.44 -3.52 18.37
CA GLY A 60 -11.12 -4.76 18.80
C GLY A 60 -10.86 -6.01 17.95
N SER A 61 -10.16 -5.93 16.82
CA SER A 61 -9.73 -7.14 16.09
C SER A 61 -8.59 -7.81 16.87
N GLY A 62 -8.88 -8.92 17.54
CA GLY A 62 -7.92 -9.70 18.31
C GLY A 62 -6.67 -10.11 17.51
N LYS A 63 -5.58 -10.43 18.22
CA LYS A 63 -4.24 -10.72 17.67
C LYS A 63 -4.16 -11.92 16.68
N GLY A 64 -5.26 -12.64 16.42
CA GLY A 64 -5.22 -14.04 15.98
C GLY A 64 -5.57 -14.36 14.53
N GLN A 65 -5.95 -13.42 13.66
CA GLN A 65 -6.55 -13.81 12.38
C GLN A 65 -6.27 -12.89 11.17
N GLN A 66 -5.16 -12.15 11.19
CA GLN A 66 -4.65 -11.55 9.96
C GLN A 66 -3.37 -12.28 9.56
N ALA A 67 -3.33 -12.81 8.33
CA ALA A 67 -2.07 -13.15 7.71
C ALA A 67 -1.10 -11.97 7.90
N ASN A 68 0.15 -12.26 8.25
CA ASN A 68 1.16 -11.23 8.44
C ASN A 68 1.20 -10.38 7.16
N ILE A 69 1.02 -9.05 7.29
CA ILE A 69 1.03 -8.14 6.12
C ILE A 69 2.29 -8.39 5.28
N SER A 70 3.41 -8.71 5.91
CA SER A 70 4.65 -9.08 5.22
C SER A 70 4.48 -10.29 4.30
N THR A 71 3.76 -11.33 4.73
CA THR A 71 3.47 -12.51 3.90
C THR A 71 2.64 -12.11 2.68
N LEU A 72 1.57 -11.33 2.87
CA LEU A 72 0.74 -10.85 1.76
C LEU A 72 1.55 -10.01 0.74
N LEU A 73 2.46 -9.17 1.22
CA LEU A 73 3.35 -8.40 0.35
C LEU A 73 4.29 -9.31 -0.46
N ILE A 74 4.86 -10.32 0.19
CA ILE A 74 5.78 -11.29 -0.44
C ILE A 74 5.04 -12.13 -1.49
N ASP A 75 3.85 -12.61 -1.18
CA ASP A 75 3.05 -13.45 -2.08
C ASP A 75 2.74 -12.67 -3.38
N GLN A 76 2.23 -11.43 -3.26
CA GLN A 76 1.93 -10.59 -4.41
C GLN A 76 3.17 -10.28 -5.25
N ALA A 77 4.30 -9.95 -4.61
CA ALA A 77 5.54 -9.71 -5.34
C ALA A 77 6.09 -10.98 -6.01
N SER A 78 5.88 -12.16 -5.42
CA SER A 78 6.30 -13.45 -5.98
C SER A 78 5.52 -13.79 -7.25
N GLU A 79 4.30 -13.28 -7.41
CA GLU A 79 3.52 -13.34 -8.66
C GLU A 79 4.02 -12.38 -9.75
N GLY A 80 5.06 -11.58 -9.49
CA GLY A 80 5.63 -10.64 -10.46
C GLY A 80 5.07 -9.22 -10.37
N LYS A 81 4.17 -8.94 -9.43
CA LYS A 81 3.50 -7.64 -9.29
C LYS A 81 4.40 -6.56 -8.68
N MET A 82 4.17 -5.32 -9.09
CA MET A 82 4.69 -4.13 -8.43
C MET A 82 3.80 -3.79 -7.23
N VAL A 83 4.30 -4.07 -6.04
CA VAL A 83 3.54 -3.92 -4.79
C VAL A 83 3.98 -2.64 -4.07
N VAL A 84 3.02 -1.82 -3.68
CA VAL A 84 3.25 -0.66 -2.81
C VAL A 84 2.62 -0.92 -1.44
N ARG A 85 3.38 -0.70 -0.37
CA ARG A 85 2.85 -0.56 0.98
C ARG A 85 2.89 0.92 1.34
N LEU A 86 1.73 1.56 1.23
CA LEU A 86 1.55 2.97 1.57
C LEU A 86 1.26 3.09 3.07
N LYS A 87 2.16 3.76 3.78
CA LYS A 87 2.16 3.91 5.24
C LYS A 87 1.84 5.36 5.60
N GLY A 88 0.76 5.58 6.34
CA GLY A 88 0.53 6.85 7.04
C GLY A 88 1.17 6.90 8.42
#